data_AF-A0A843BLJ6-F1
#
_entry.id   AF-A0A843BLJ6-F1
#
_cell.length_a   1.000
_cell.length_b   1.000
_cell.length_c   1.000
_cell.angle_alpha   90.00
_cell.angle_beta   90.00
_cell.angle_gamma   90.00
#
_symmetry.space_group_name_H-M   'P 1'
#
loop_
_entity.id
_entity.type
_entity.pdbx_description
1 polymer ?
#
loop_
_entity_poly.entity_id
_entity_poly.type
_entity_poly.pdbx_seq_one_letter_code
_entity_poly.pdbx_strand_id
1 'polypeptide(L)'
;MVELLCPALSFASYMADDCEAKVRAYARRRRRDPNARRPRCTNPVLRQGAGSCVIYGRGFWCRLSEAPDRPILESPYVVLRFPVTPSRHVAEFRLSPHIIQKLACAVRVGAVTVTRTTLSIAYEPRPVASTRPRGIIGMDVNKREHTTADTDGSVRYIGNAALGYAQERRKKHRALGVTGGKPKQKRRKARATPRHVKHPGRKPKNKQRLPRKKRRDERVNRRERARINTRFRNKKTNYLYNLMHALAACGMMLALEQPTIDRLLVRRNRKMSGAERDLLKMGLSQGTITRTAREVFAKYGLPVCDVDPFGTSSRCPACDSRLWAPEYNTGAWKLWRRTKACIPCLYYADRDGVAAINILCRCCESAYEPAAGPGEPHCDDPGRRVAGDWEQRAQQKQQLVQTLLLGAAAVRFPHVGEGQRPKGSAKNPSYHTVGDARLLDDRPDASNGSNGVGPPGACLLGGIC
;
A
#
# COMPACT_ATOMS: atom_id res chain seq x y z
N MET A 1 8.19 -26.09 -16.40
CA MET A 1 7.70 -27.11 -15.44
C MET A 1 8.79 -28.15 -15.28
N VAL A 2 8.90 -28.81 -14.13
CA VAL A 2 9.84 -29.93 -13.94
C VAL A 2 9.02 -31.20 -13.91
N GLU A 3 9.30 -32.15 -14.80
CA GLU A 3 8.68 -33.46 -14.73
C GLU A 3 9.18 -34.18 -13.48
N LEU A 4 8.24 -34.55 -12.62
CA LEU A 4 8.51 -35.31 -11.42
C LEU A 4 8.66 -36.78 -11.82
N LEU A 5 9.90 -37.29 -11.79
CA LEU A 5 10.18 -38.72 -11.95
C LEU A 5 9.28 -39.55 -11.02
N CYS A 6 8.87 -40.74 -11.50
CA CYS A 6 7.83 -41.59 -10.94
C CYS A 6 7.79 -41.73 -9.39
N PRO A 7 8.91 -41.84 -8.65
CA PRO A 7 8.91 -41.94 -7.18
C PRO A 7 8.30 -40.74 -6.43
N ALA A 8 8.32 -39.53 -7.02
CA ALA A 8 7.74 -38.35 -6.39
C ALA A 8 6.21 -38.38 -6.40
N LEU A 9 5.60 -38.92 -7.47
CA LEU A 9 4.15 -39.10 -7.59
C LEU A 9 3.62 -40.15 -6.61
N SER A 10 4.36 -41.25 -6.42
CA SER A 10 3.98 -42.28 -5.45
C SER A 10 4.08 -41.77 -4.01
N PHE A 11 5.15 -41.04 -3.64
CA PHE A 11 5.26 -40.43 -2.32
C PHE A 11 4.17 -39.37 -2.07
N ALA A 12 3.93 -38.45 -3.02
CA ALA A 12 2.92 -37.41 -2.85
C ALA A 12 1.49 -37.98 -2.78
N SER A 13 1.22 -39.08 -3.49
CA SER A 13 -0.05 -39.82 -3.41
C SER A 13 -0.18 -40.53 -2.06
N TYR A 14 0.82 -41.33 -1.66
CA TYR A 14 0.86 -42.00 -0.35
C TYR A 14 0.63 -41.02 0.82
N MET A 15 1.32 -39.87 0.81
CA MET A 15 1.17 -38.85 1.83
C MET A 15 -0.19 -38.15 1.79
N ALA A 16 -0.79 -37.99 0.61
CA ALA A 16 -2.17 -37.49 0.48
C ALA A 16 -3.18 -38.49 1.06
N ASP A 17 -2.99 -39.78 0.77
CA ASP A 17 -3.91 -40.85 1.13
C ASP A 17 -3.86 -41.19 2.63
N ASP A 18 -2.68 -41.20 3.25
CA ASP A 18 -2.53 -41.25 4.72
C ASP A 18 -3.20 -40.04 5.41
N CYS A 19 -3.03 -38.85 4.83
CA CYS A 19 -3.65 -37.64 5.35
C CYS A 19 -5.19 -37.70 5.22
N GLU A 20 -5.70 -38.22 4.10
CA GLU A 20 -7.13 -38.40 3.88
C GLU A 20 -7.70 -39.49 4.79
N ALA A 21 -7.02 -40.62 4.98
CA ALA A 21 -7.39 -41.66 5.93
C ALA A 21 -7.50 -41.10 7.36
N LYS A 22 -6.54 -40.29 7.80
CA LYS A 22 -6.57 -39.59 9.10
C LYS A 22 -7.72 -38.58 9.20
N VAL A 23 -8.08 -37.88 8.12
CA VAL A 23 -9.25 -36.97 8.07
C VAL A 23 -10.58 -37.75 8.09
N ARG A 24 -10.71 -38.83 7.32
CA ARG A 24 -11.87 -39.73 7.32
C ARG A 24 -12.07 -40.34 8.71
N ALA A 25 -11.00 -40.83 9.33
CA ALA A 25 -11.03 -41.34 10.72
C ALA A 25 -11.43 -40.25 11.73
N TYR A 26 -10.95 -39.01 11.56
CA TYR A 26 -11.39 -37.88 12.39
C TYR A 26 -12.87 -37.55 12.20
N ALA A 27 -13.36 -37.52 10.96
CA ALA A 27 -14.76 -37.25 10.66
C ALA A 27 -15.68 -38.32 11.29
N ARG A 28 -15.29 -39.60 11.23
CA ARG A 28 -15.98 -40.71 11.91
C ARG A 28 -16.00 -40.51 13.43
N ARG A 29 -14.86 -40.18 14.06
CA ARG A 29 -14.80 -39.87 15.51
C ARG A 29 -15.69 -38.68 15.88
N ARG A 30 -15.67 -37.60 15.09
CA ARG A 30 -16.44 -36.38 15.37
C ARG A 30 -17.96 -36.57 15.27
N ARG A 31 -18.44 -37.59 14.55
CA ARG A 31 -19.86 -37.99 14.57
C ARG A 31 -20.26 -38.65 15.90
N ARG A 32 -19.34 -39.32 16.58
CA ARG A 32 -19.56 -39.97 17.89
C ARG A 32 -19.29 -39.02 19.07
N ASP A 33 -18.25 -38.20 18.98
CA ASP A 33 -17.90 -37.18 19.98
C ASP A 33 -17.77 -35.78 19.31
N PRO A 34 -18.71 -34.85 19.56
CA PRO A 34 -18.64 -33.47 19.05
C PRO A 34 -17.39 -32.69 19.49
N ASN A 35 -16.77 -33.08 20.61
CA ASN A 35 -15.57 -32.47 21.19
C ASN A 35 -14.26 -33.11 20.70
N ALA A 36 -14.33 -34.15 19.86
CA ALA A 36 -13.18 -34.88 19.36
C ALA A 36 -12.13 -33.91 18.81
N ARG A 37 -10.94 -33.92 19.40
CA ARG A 37 -9.81 -33.09 18.96
C ARG A 37 -9.33 -33.60 17.60
N ARG A 38 -9.12 -32.69 16.66
CA ARG A 38 -8.52 -33.02 15.35
C ARG A 38 -7.16 -33.67 15.61
N PRO A 39 -6.83 -34.82 14.97
CA PRO A 39 -5.56 -35.49 15.20
C PRO A 39 -4.42 -34.50 14.96
N ARG A 40 -3.49 -34.43 15.91
CA ARG A 40 -2.21 -33.78 15.66
C ARG A 40 -1.52 -34.63 14.60
N CYS A 41 -1.24 -34.07 13.43
CA CYS A 41 -0.27 -34.67 12.53
C CYS A 41 1.08 -34.54 13.24
N THR A 42 1.54 -35.64 13.84
CA THR A 42 2.81 -35.76 14.56
C THR A 42 3.99 -35.92 13.62
N ASN A 43 3.73 -36.34 12.38
CA ASN A 43 4.68 -36.19 11.29
C ASN A 43 4.88 -34.67 11.03
N PRO A 44 6.11 -34.10 11.13
CA PRO A 44 6.40 -32.65 11.04
C PRO A 44 6.01 -31.99 9.69
N VAL A 45 5.53 -32.83 8.77
CA VAL A 45 5.29 -32.64 7.35
C VAL A 45 3.94 -31.98 7.02
N LEU A 46 3.06 -31.73 8.00
CA LEU A 46 1.63 -31.45 7.72
C LEU A 46 0.94 -30.38 8.59
N ARG A 47 0.67 -29.20 8.01
CA ARG A 47 -0.51 -28.36 8.33
C ARG A 47 -1.42 -28.21 7.10
N GLN A 48 -2.67 -28.65 7.22
CA GLN A 48 -3.59 -28.83 6.10
C GLN A 48 -4.16 -27.51 5.50
N GLY A 49 -3.91 -27.32 4.21
CA GLY A 49 -4.89 -26.83 3.23
C GLY A 49 -5.22 -27.97 2.25
N ALA A 50 -6.40 -27.98 1.63
CA ALA A 50 -6.80 -29.09 0.76
C ALA A 50 -5.87 -29.19 -0.48
N GLY A 51 -5.18 -30.32 -0.64
CA GLY A 51 -4.33 -30.62 -1.80
C GLY A 51 -2.82 -30.40 -1.63
N SER A 52 -2.33 -29.88 -0.49
CA SER A 52 -0.90 -29.59 -0.29
C SER A 52 -0.32 -30.12 1.03
N CYS A 53 0.88 -30.68 0.95
CA CYS A 53 1.66 -31.19 2.08
C CYS A 53 2.75 -30.14 2.42
N VAL A 54 2.53 -29.35 3.47
CA VAL A 54 3.41 -28.23 3.86
C VAL A 54 4.31 -28.64 5.03
N ILE A 55 5.60 -28.80 4.73
CA ILE A 55 6.60 -29.39 5.60
C ILE A 55 7.32 -28.30 6.40
N TYR A 56 7.26 -28.42 7.74
CA TYR A 56 7.86 -27.47 8.67
C TYR A 56 8.78 -28.20 9.66
N GLY A 57 10.06 -27.86 9.70
CA GLY A 57 10.95 -28.45 10.69
C GLY A 57 12.15 -27.58 11.06
N ARG A 58 12.36 -27.44 12.36
CA ARG A 58 13.72 -27.46 12.92
C ARG A 58 14.13 -28.95 12.91
N GLY A 59 15.21 -29.30 12.21
CA GLY A 59 15.64 -30.70 12.04
C GLY A 59 15.79 -31.16 10.58
N PHE A 60 15.51 -30.30 9.58
CA PHE A 60 15.87 -30.61 8.20
C PHE A 60 17.37 -30.41 7.96
N TRP A 61 18.12 -31.51 7.93
CA TRP A 61 19.47 -31.55 7.38
C TRP A 61 19.38 -31.65 5.86
N CYS A 62 19.17 -30.51 5.20
CA CYS A 62 19.46 -30.40 3.77
C CYS A 62 20.98 -30.37 3.61
N ARG A 63 21.64 -31.53 3.69
CA ARG A 63 23.06 -31.68 3.30
C ARG A 63 23.14 -31.40 1.80
N LEU A 64 23.42 -30.13 1.47
CA LEU A 64 23.62 -29.65 0.10
C LEU A 64 24.91 -30.19 -0.53
N SER A 65 25.82 -30.68 0.31
CA SER A 65 26.97 -31.53 0.04
C SER A 65 27.31 -32.26 1.35
N GLU A 66 28.17 -33.29 1.30
CA GLU A 66 28.79 -33.85 2.52
C GLU A 66 30.09 -33.13 2.91
N ALA A 67 30.48 -32.11 2.15
CA ALA A 67 31.65 -31.27 2.38
C ALA A 67 31.20 -29.82 2.65
N PRO A 68 31.19 -29.35 3.91
CA PRO A 68 30.69 -28.01 4.26
C PRO A 68 31.47 -26.87 3.59
N ASP A 69 32.70 -27.14 3.15
CA ASP A 69 33.63 -26.17 2.59
C ASP A 69 33.70 -26.20 1.05
N ARG A 70 32.98 -27.12 0.38
CA ARG A 70 32.90 -27.16 -1.09
C ARG A 70 31.69 -26.39 -1.60
N PRO A 71 31.85 -25.55 -2.65
CA PRO A 71 30.71 -24.87 -3.26
C PRO A 71 29.73 -25.88 -3.88
N ILE A 72 28.43 -25.58 -3.77
CA ILE A 72 27.30 -26.42 -4.24
C ILE A 72 27.40 -26.81 -5.73
N LEU A 73 28.22 -26.09 -6.51
CA LEU A 73 28.48 -26.27 -7.93
C LEU A 73 29.15 -27.61 -8.31
N GLU A 74 29.83 -28.29 -7.39
CA GLU A 74 30.58 -29.53 -7.71
C GLU A 74 29.72 -30.81 -7.69
N SER A 75 28.56 -30.81 -7.03
CA SER A 75 27.67 -31.99 -7.06
C SER A 75 26.76 -31.93 -8.29
N PRO A 76 26.79 -32.93 -9.19
CA PRO A 76 25.95 -32.92 -10.39
C PRO A 76 24.45 -32.96 -10.08
N TYR A 77 24.06 -33.37 -8.87
CA TYR A 77 22.66 -33.39 -8.43
C TYR A 77 22.55 -32.98 -6.95
N VAL A 78 21.69 -32.00 -6.64
CA VAL A 78 21.18 -31.82 -5.27
C VAL A 78 19.91 -32.64 -5.11
N VAL A 79 19.87 -33.45 -4.04
CA VAL A 79 18.73 -34.30 -3.71
C VAL A 79 18.09 -33.83 -2.41
N LEU A 80 16.80 -33.46 -2.46
CA LEU A 80 16.02 -33.30 -1.24
C LEU A 80 15.58 -34.66 -0.72
N ARG A 81 15.96 -34.98 0.51
CA ARG A 81 15.62 -36.21 1.22
C ARG A 81 14.51 -35.96 2.24
N PHE A 82 13.38 -36.64 2.09
CA PHE A 82 12.27 -36.61 3.05
C PHE A 82 12.10 -37.96 3.74
N PRO A 83 12.26 -38.08 5.07
CA PRO A 83 11.93 -39.30 5.79
C PRO A 83 10.41 -39.52 5.73
N VAL A 84 10.00 -40.55 4.98
CA VAL A 84 8.61 -41.01 4.87
C VAL A 84 8.20 -41.76 6.14
N THR A 85 9.15 -42.53 6.68
CA THR A 85 9.08 -43.20 7.98
C THR A 85 10.31 -42.85 8.81
N PRO A 86 10.28 -42.99 10.15
CA PRO A 86 11.40 -42.60 11.02
C PRO A 86 12.72 -43.34 10.77
N SER A 87 12.75 -44.43 10.01
CA SER A 87 13.91 -45.33 9.94
C SER A 87 14.08 -46.18 8.68
N ARG A 88 13.19 -46.14 7.67
CA ARG A 88 13.26 -47.09 6.52
C ARG A 88 13.02 -46.53 5.12
N HIS A 89 12.33 -45.41 4.98
CA HIS A 89 11.97 -44.88 3.66
C HIS A 89 12.29 -43.40 3.56
N VAL A 90 13.08 -43.04 2.56
CA VAL A 90 13.44 -41.66 2.22
C VAL A 90 12.94 -41.40 0.79
N ALA A 91 12.09 -40.40 0.61
CA ALA A 91 11.73 -39.92 -0.71
C ALA A 91 12.80 -38.93 -1.18
N GLU A 92 13.41 -39.21 -2.33
CA GLU A 92 14.47 -38.43 -2.95
C GLU A 92 13.94 -37.62 -4.13
N PHE A 93 14.14 -36.30 -4.09
CA PHE A 93 13.76 -35.39 -5.18
C PHE A 93 15.03 -34.75 -5.75
N ARG A 94 15.39 -35.14 -6.98
CA ARG A 94 16.44 -34.45 -7.75
C ARG A 94 15.96 -33.05 -8.11
N LEU A 95 16.75 -32.03 -7.74
CA LEU A 95 16.47 -30.65 -8.10
C LEU A 95 17.04 -30.33 -9.49
N SER A 96 16.31 -29.54 -10.28
CA SER A 96 16.84 -29.04 -11.55
C SER A 96 17.98 -28.05 -11.32
N PRO A 97 18.95 -27.92 -12.25
CA PRO A 97 20.07 -26.98 -12.12
C PRO A 97 19.63 -25.53 -11.82
N HIS A 98 18.51 -25.09 -12.39
CA HIS A 98 17.94 -23.77 -12.08
C HIS A 98 17.55 -23.61 -10.60
N ILE A 99 16.93 -24.63 -10.00
CA ILE A 99 16.58 -24.60 -8.56
C ILE A 99 17.86 -24.64 -7.72
N ILE A 100 18.85 -25.45 -8.11
CA ILE A 100 20.16 -25.52 -7.44
C ILE A 100 20.82 -24.14 -7.43
N GLN A 101 20.88 -23.45 -8.57
CA GLN A 101 21.42 -22.09 -8.69
C GLN A 101 20.67 -21.09 -7.78
N LYS A 102 19.32 -21.14 -7.74
CA LYS A 102 18.51 -20.27 -6.86
C LYS A 102 18.75 -20.54 -5.37
N LEU A 103 18.95 -21.80 -4.98
CA LEU A 103 19.21 -22.20 -3.60
C LEU A 103 20.67 -21.96 -3.17
N ALA A 104 21.63 -22.06 -4.09
CA ALA A 104 23.02 -21.69 -3.84
C ALA A 104 23.17 -20.18 -3.52
N CYS A 105 22.29 -19.36 -4.08
CA CYS A 105 22.17 -17.94 -3.72
C CYS A 105 21.29 -17.68 -2.48
N ALA A 106 20.85 -18.69 -1.73
CA ALA A 106 20.00 -18.50 -0.55
C ALA A 106 20.83 -18.37 0.74
N VAL A 107 20.48 -17.41 1.61
CA VAL A 107 20.98 -17.36 3.00
C VAL A 107 20.30 -18.42 3.87
N ARG A 108 19.04 -18.75 3.59
CA ARG A 108 18.30 -19.76 4.35
C ARG A 108 17.24 -20.45 3.48
N VAL A 109 17.22 -21.78 3.52
CA VAL A 109 16.09 -22.54 2.99
C VAL A 109 14.98 -22.58 4.04
N GLY A 110 13.76 -22.26 3.63
CA GLY A 110 12.56 -22.20 4.46
C GLY A 110 11.73 -23.48 4.38
N ALA A 111 10.40 -23.32 4.43
CA ALA A 111 9.48 -24.45 4.32
C ALA A 111 9.48 -25.04 2.90
N VAL A 112 9.49 -26.37 2.81
CA VAL A 112 9.26 -27.08 1.55
C VAL A 112 7.81 -27.57 1.52
N THR A 113 7.14 -27.39 0.39
CA THR A 113 5.77 -27.87 0.16
C THR A 113 5.79 -28.84 -1.00
N VAL A 114 5.24 -30.03 -0.78
CA VAL A 114 5.05 -31.04 -1.82
C VAL A 114 3.55 -31.16 -2.06
N THR A 115 3.11 -31.09 -3.31
CA THR A 115 1.75 -31.43 -3.74
C THR A 115 1.82 -32.65 -4.65
N ARG A 116 0.67 -33.14 -5.13
CA ARG A 116 0.66 -34.22 -6.13
C ARG A 116 1.37 -33.86 -7.44
N THR A 117 1.53 -32.57 -7.77
CA THR A 117 2.08 -32.12 -9.07
C THR A 117 3.19 -31.07 -8.95
N THR A 118 3.46 -30.54 -7.75
CA THR A 118 4.43 -29.45 -7.57
C THR A 118 5.28 -29.63 -6.32
N LEU A 119 6.58 -29.35 -6.48
CA LEU A 119 7.52 -29.10 -5.39
C LEU A 119 7.71 -27.59 -5.28
N SER A 120 7.59 -27.02 -4.08
CA SER A 120 7.74 -25.58 -3.83
C SER A 120 8.64 -25.36 -2.62
N ILE A 121 9.82 -24.80 -2.84
CA ILE A 121 10.82 -24.54 -1.81
C ILE A 121 10.78 -23.04 -1.51
N ALA A 122 10.31 -22.65 -0.34
CA ALA A 122 10.51 -21.29 0.12
C ALA A 122 11.98 -21.12 0.50
N TYR A 123 12.61 -20.03 0.10
CA TYR A 123 13.98 -19.69 0.50
C TYR A 123 14.10 -18.17 0.67
N GLU A 124 15.08 -17.78 1.47
CA GLU A 124 15.48 -16.41 1.72
C GLU A 124 16.74 -16.15 0.86
N PRO A 125 16.65 -15.34 -0.21
CA PRO A 125 17.82 -15.04 -1.02
C PRO A 125 18.87 -14.32 -0.16
N ARG A 126 20.14 -14.54 -0.47
CA ARG A 126 21.24 -13.73 0.06
C ARG A 126 20.91 -12.27 -0.27
N PRO A 127 21.08 -11.32 0.68
CA PRO A 127 20.84 -9.92 0.42
C PRO A 127 21.63 -9.53 -0.83
N VAL A 128 20.92 -9.01 -1.83
CA VAL A 128 21.54 -8.51 -3.05
C VAL A 128 22.48 -7.39 -2.63
N ALA A 129 23.72 -7.39 -3.13
CA ALA A 129 24.66 -6.31 -2.90
C ALA A 129 23.98 -4.97 -3.24
N SER A 130 24.18 -3.95 -2.40
CA SER A 130 23.50 -2.66 -2.49
C SER A 130 23.48 -2.17 -3.94
N THR A 131 22.30 -2.18 -4.55
CA THR A 131 22.15 -1.98 -5.99
C THR A 131 22.00 -0.49 -6.21
N ARG A 132 22.92 0.13 -6.95
CA ARG A 132 22.86 1.56 -7.23
C ARG A 132 21.50 1.88 -7.88
N PRO A 133 20.62 2.66 -7.23
CA PRO A 133 19.29 2.93 -7.76
C PRO A 133 19.41 3.73 -9.06
N ARG A 134 18.57 3.41 -10.05
CA ARG A 134 18.52 4.10 -11.35
C ARG A 134 17.88 5.49 -11.27
N GLY A 135 17.10 5.74 -10.23
CA GLY A 135 16.28 6.92 -10.03
C GLY A 135 15.48 6.80 -8.74
N ILE A 136 14.55 7.73 -8.51
CA ILE A 136 13.73 7.81 -7.30
C ILE A 136 12.24 7.82 -7.69
N ILE A 137 11.42 7.10 -6.93
CA ILE A 137 9.95 7.14 -7.02
C ILE A 137 9.39 7.76 -5.74
N GLY A 138 8.79 8.94 -5.81
CA GLY A 138 7.96 9.50 -4.74
C GLY A 138 6.55 8.93 -4.78
N MET A 139 6.07 8.33 -3.68
CA MET A 139 4.70 7.78 -3.61
C MET A 139 3.85 8.44 -2.51
N ASP A 140 2.80 9.15 -2.95
CA ASP A 140 1.68 9.57 -2.10
C ASP A 140 0.67 8.42 -1.93
N VAL A 141 0.17 8.23 -0.71
CA VAL A 141 -0.67 7.10 -0.32
C VAL A 141 -2.06 7.59 0.09
N ASN A 142 -2.98 7.60 -0.88
CA ASN A 142 -4.35 8.04 -0.67
C ASN A 142 -5.35 6.89 -0.46
N LYS A 143 -6.56 7.29 -0.06
CA LYS A 143 -7.66 6.36 0.21
C LYS A 143 -8.15 5.65 -1.05
N ARG A 144 -8.02 6.28 -2.22
CA ARG A 144 -8.55 5.81 -3.52
C ARG A 144 -7.46 5.23 -4.42
N GLU A 145 -6.29 5.83 -4.43
CA GLU A 145 -5.13 5.42 -5.23
C GLU A 145 -3.82 5.60 -4.44
N HIS A 146 -2.78 4.97 -4.94
CA HIS A 146 -1.39 5.33 -4.68
C HIS A 146 -0.90 6.12 -5.89
N THR A 147 -0.43 7.34 -5.69
CA THR A 147 0.07 8.19 -6.78
C THR A 147 1.59 8.18 -6.71
N THR A 148 2.25 7.84 -7.81
CA THR A 148 3.71 7.78 -7.90
C THR A 148 4.21 8.82 -8.90
N ALA A 149 5.27 9.54 -8.56
CA ALA A 149 6.06 10.36 -9.48
C ALA A 149 7.49 9.78 -9.53
N ASP A 150 8.04 9.56 -10.71
CA ASP A 150 9.42 9.12 -10.90
C ASP A 150 10.34 10.26 -11.36
N THR A 151 11.66 10.06 -11.26
CA THR A 151 12.70 11.01 -11.72
C THR A 151 12.63 11.33 -13.21
N ASP A 152 11.95 10.49 -13.99
CA ASP A 152 11.83 10.62 -15.44
C ASP A 152 10.65 11.54 -15.84
N GLY A 153 9.97 12.13 -14.85
CA GLY A 153 8.85 13.05 -15.06
C GLY A 153 7.46 12.40 -14.98
N SER A 154 7.37 11.07 -14.88
CA SER A 154 6.10 10.36 -15.07
C SER A 154 5.27 10.26 -13.79
N VAL A 155 4.04 10.77 -13.83
CA VAL A 155 3.06 10.62 -12.75
C VAL A 155 2.06 9.50 -13.09
N ARG A 156 1.95 8.49 -12.21
CA ARG A 156 1.07 7.32 -12.39
C ARG A 156 0.10 7.18 -11.22
N TYR A 157 -1.14 6.77 -11.51
CA TYR A 157 -2.22 6.61 -10.53
C TYR A 157 -2.61 5.13 -10.41
N ILE A 158 -2.31 4.52 -9.27
CA ILE A 158 -2.49 3.08 -9.04
C ILE A 158 -3.68 2.86 -8.09
N GLY A 159 -4.79 2.35 -8.60
CA GLY A 159 -6.02 2.15 -7.82
C GLY A 159 -5.82 1.30 -6.55
N ASN A 160 -6.22 1.83 -5.39
CA ASN A 160 -6.04 1.21 -4.07
C ASN A 160 -7.07 0.08 -3.86
N ALA A 161 -6.74 -1.12 -4.35
CA ALA A 161 -7.60 -2.30 -4.22
C ALA A 161 -7.91 -2.68 -2.76
N ALA A 162 -7.07 -2.28 -1.80
CA ALA A 162 -7.33 -2.49 -0.38
C ALA A 162 -8.56 -1.72 0.13
N LEU A 163 -8.94 -0.60 -0.52
CA LEU A 163 -10.23 0.06 -0.25
C LEU A 163 -11.41 -0.84 -0.66
N GLY A 164 -11.36 -1.44 -1.85
CA GLY A 164 -12.39 -2.37 -2.33
C GLY A 164 -12.57 -3.57 -1.39
N TYR A 165 -11.46 -4.17 -0.96
CA TYR A 165 -11.43 -5.21 0.07
C TYR A 165 -12.02 -4.74 1.41
N ALA A 166 -11.75 -3.51 1.84
CA ALA A 166 -12.32 -2.94 3.06
C ALA A 166 -13.85 -2.72 2.95
N GLN A 167 -14.36 -2.38 1.77
CA GLN A 167 -15.81 -2.28 1.50
C GLN A 167 -16.47 -3.67 1.47
N GLU A 168 -15.89 -4.64 0.77
CA GLU A 168 -16.34 -6.05 0.71
C GLU A 168 -16.46 -6.66 2.12
N ARG A 169 -15.43 -6.44 2.95
CA ARG A 169 -15.40 -6.81 4.38
C ARG A 169 -16.61 -6.31 5.14
N ARG A 170 -17.03 -5.07 4.89
CA ARG A 170 -18.15 -4.43 5.62
C ARG A 170 -19.50 -4.89 5.12
N LYS A 171 -19.66 -5.11 3.81
CA LYS A 171 -20.84 -5.78 3.25
C LYS A 171 -21.03 -7.15 3.94
N LYS A 172 -19.96 -7.93 4.10
CA LYS A 172 -19.97 -9.23 4.82
C LYS A 172 -20.29 -9.11 6.33
N HIS A 173 -19.69 -8.15 7.05
CA HIS A 173 -20.05 -7.91 8.48
C HIS A 173 -21.51 -7.46 8.65
N ARG A 174 -22.04 -6.62 7.74
CA ARG A 174 -23.44 -6.19 7.74
C ARG A 174 -24.40 -7.36 7.50
N ALA A 175 -24.09 -8.24 6.53
CA ALA A 175 -24.86 -9.45 6.25
C ALA A 175 -24.90 -10.44 7.42
N LEU A 176 -23.86 -10.48 8.26
CA LEU A 176 -23.86 -11.27 9.50
C LEU A 176 -24.65 -10.63 10.66
N GLY A 177 -25.27 -9.46 10.46
CA GLY A 177 -25.92 -8.68 11.52
C GLY A 177 -24.92 -8.03 12.48
N VAL A 178 -23.62 -8.00 12.15
CA VAL A 178 -22.56 -7.46 13.01
C VAL A 178 -22.12 -6.08 12.54
N THR A 179 -23.08 -5.15 12.47
CA THR A 179 -22.80 -3.73 12.29
C THR A 179 -22.03 -3.22 13.51
N GLY A 180 -20.76 -2.86 13.31
CA GLY A 180 -19.73 -2.65 14.35
C GLY A 180 -19.90 -1.50 15.34
N GLY A 181 -21.12 -1.01 15.58
CA GLY A 181 -21.39 -0.40 16.87
C GLY A 181 -21.15 -1.46 17.95
N LYS A 182 -20.50 -1.07 19.06
CA LYS A 182 -20.88 -1.71 20.34
C LYS A 182 -22.40 -1.68 20.36
N PRO A 183 -23.13 -2.76 20.69
CA PRO A 183 -24.57 -2.63 20.90
C PRO A 183 -24.72 -1.44 21.82
N LYS A 184 -25.58 -0.48 21.48
CA LYS A 184 -25.94 0.54 22.47
C LYS A 184 -26.49 -0.29 23.62
N GLN A 185 -25.65 -0.54 24.64
CA GLN A 185 -26.09 -0.48 26.01
C GLN A 185 -26.87 0.83 25.98
N LYS A 186 -28.20 0.71 25.91
CA LYS A 186 -29.07 1.77 26.38
C LYS A 186 -28.45 1.98 27.75
N ARG A 187 -27.64 3.05 27.92
CA ARG A 187 -27.25 3.54 29.23
C ARG A 187 -28.60 3.54 29.90
N ARG A 188 -28.82 2.61 30.85
CA ARG A 188 -30.06 2.61 31.62
C ARG A 188 -29.95 4.00 32.21
N LYS A 189 -30.71 4.98 31.67
CA LYS A 189 -30.71 6.36 32.16
C LYS A 189 -30.84 6.13 33.64
N ALA A 190 -29.78 6.42 34.39
CA ALA A 190 -29.69 6.01 35.79
C ALA A 190 -31.01 6.50 36.35
N ARG A 191 -31.88 5.55 36.74
CA ARG A 191 -33.24 5.93 37.07
C ARG A 191 -33.03 6.75 38.33
N ALA A 192 -33.14 8.07 38.20
CA ALA A 192 -33.54 8.94 39.29
C ALA A 192 -34.65 8.16 39.98
N THR A 193 -34.39 7.83 41.23
CA THR A 193 -35.04 6.73 41.95
C THR A 193 -36.54 6.82 41.75
N PRO A 194 -37.22 5.77 41.27
CA PRO A 194 -38.65 5.84 41.09
C PRO A 194 -39.26 5.97 42.49
N ARG A 195 -39.75 7.18 42.84
CA ARG A 195 -40.63 7.38 44.00
C ARG A 195 -41.72 6.32 43.92
N HIS A 196 -41.90 5.57 45.01
CA HIS A 196 -42.51 4.25 44.98
C HIS A 196 -44.04 4.33 44.97
N VAL A 197 -44.62 4.84 43.88
CA VAL A 197 -46.08 4.84 43.68
C VAL A 197 -46.52 3.44 43.27
N LYS A 198 -47.06 2.69 44.24
CA LYS A 198 -47.72 1.40 44.02
C LYS A 198 -49.07 1.67 43.34
N HIS A 199 -49.17 1.46 42.03
CA HIS A 199 -50.47 1.37 41.35
C HIS A 199 -50.95 -0.10 41.34
N PRO A 200 -51.93 -0.49 42.17
CA PRO A 200 -52.63 -1.76 41.99
C PRO A 200 -53.42 -1.77 40.67
N GLY A 201 -53.53 -2.92 40.01
CA GLY A 201 -54.49 -3.13 38.91
C GLY A 201 -53.94 -3.32 37.48
N ARG A 202 -52.66 -3.05 37.18
CA ARG A 202 -52.12 -3.34 35.83
C ARG A 202 -51.84 -4.83 35.62
N LYS A 203 -52.84 -5.53 35.04
CA LYS A 203 -52.76 -6.92 34.56
C LYS A 203 -51.43 -7.19 33.85
N PRO A 204 -50.76 -8.33 34.11
CA PRO A 204 -49.46 -8.63 33.51
C PRO A 204 -49.62 -8.77 31.99
N LYS A 205 -49.21 -7.74 31.23
CA LYS A 205 -49.16 -7.82 29.77
C LYS A 205 -48.31 -9.02 29.39
N ASN A 206 -48.99 -10.03 28.83
CA ASN A 206 -48.43 -11.32 28.48
C ASN A 206 -47.14 -11.09 27.70
N LYS A 207 -45.99 -11.36 28.35
CA LYS A 207 -44.68 -11.32 27.71
C LYS A 207 -44.63 -12.54 26.79
N GLN A 208 -45.33 -12.46 25.66
CA GLN A 208 -45.18 -13.37 24.55
C GLN A 208 -43.68 -13.59 24.40
N ARG A 209 -43.26 -14.83 24.69
CA ARG A 209 -41.85 -15.21 24.68
C ARG A 209 -41.41 -15.08 23.23
N LEU A 210 -40.93 -13.89 22.85
CA LEU A 210 -40.34 -13.61 21.54
C LEU A 210 -39.46 -14.82 21.24
N PRO A 211 -39.81 -15.63 20.21
CA PRO A 211 -39.28 -16.98 20.05
C PRO A 211 -37.77 -16.86 20.13
N ARG A 212 -37.10 -17.69 20.94
CA ARG A 212 -35.65 -17.61 21.26
C ARG A 212 -34.85 -17.53 19.96
N LYS A 213 -34.74 -16.32 19.40
CA LYS A 213 -34.43 -16.08 18.00
C LYS A 213 -32.96 -16.35 17.88
N LYS A 214 -32.65 -17.59 17.45
CA LYS A 214 -31.46 -18.37 17.85
C LYS A 214 -30.32 -17.43 18.18
N ARG A 215 -29.96 -17.30 19.47
CA ARG A 215 -28.74 -16.58 19.90
C ARG A 215 -27.58 -17.26 19.19
N ARG A 216 -27.29 -16.78 17.98
CA ARG A 216 -26.29 -17.35 17.09
C ARG A 216 -24.98 -17.17 17.82
N ASP A 217 -24.49 -18.27 18.36
CA ASP A 217 -23.50 -18.30 19.43
C ASP A 217 -22.45 -17.20 19.19
N GLU A 218 -22.30 -16.29 20.16
CA GLU A 218 -21.42 -15.14 20.01
C GLU A 218 -19.98 -15.57 19.74
N ARG A 219 -19.61 -16.78 20.18
CA ARG A 219 -18.36 -17.48 19.85
C ARG A 219 -18.26 -17.81 18.36
N VAL A 220 -19.33 -18.31 17.73
CA VAL A 220 -19.41 -18.55 16.28
C VAL A 220 -19.31 -17.22 15.52
N ASN A 221 -20.06 -16.20 15.92
CA ASN A 221 -19.98 -14.87 15.30
C ASN A 221 -18.60 -14.20 15.52
N ARG A 222 -17.92 -14.44 16.64
CA ARG A 222 -16.53 -13.97 16.87
C ARG A 222 -15.53 -14.73 15.99
N ARG A 223 -15.68 -16.05 15.85
CA ARG A 223 -14.85 -16.90 14.97
C ARG A 223 -15.01 -16.49 13.49
N GLU A 224 -16.22 -16.25 13.02
CA GLU A 224 -16.46 -15.87 11.63
C GLU A 224 -15.95 -14.45 11.33
N ARG A 225 -16.14 -13.50 12.26
CA ARG A 225 -15.49 -12.18 12.20
C ARG A 225 -13.97 -12.29 12.10
N ALA A 226 -13.35 -13.17 12.89
CA ALA A 226 -11.90 -13.39 12.85
C ALA A 226 -11.46 -13.94 11.49
N ARG A 227 -12.13 -14.97 10.96
CA ARG A 227 -11.87 -15.53 9.61
C ARG A 227 -11.99 -14.47 8.51
N ILE A 228 -13.06 -13.68 8.53
CA ILE A 228 -13.27 -12.54 7.63
C ILE A 228 -12.08 -11.57 7.74
N ASN A 229 -11.76 -11.12 8.95
CA ASN A 229 -10.67 -10.16 9.17
C ASN A 229 -9.31 -10.71 8.70
N THR A 230 -9.01 -11.99 8.93
CA THR A 230 -7.79 -12.65 8.43
C THR A 230 -7.76 -12.70 6.90
N ARG A 231 -8.84 -13.17 6.25
CA ARG A 231 -8.93 -13.19 4.78
C ARG A 231 -8.68 -11.81 4.16
N PHE A 232 -9.27 -10.76 4.74
CA PHE A 232 -9.10 -9.39 4.25
C PHE A 232 -7.73 -8.78 4.57
N ARG A 233 -7.12 -9.12 5.70
CA ARG A 233 -5.71 -8.80 5.98
C ARG A 233 -4.81 -9.43 4.93
N ASN A 234 -4.98 -10.73 4.66
CA ASN A 234 -4.17 -11.46 3.69
C ASN A 234 -4.33 -10.90 2.26
N LYS A 235 -5.57 -10.67 1.78
CA LYS A 235 -5.81 -10.02 0.47
C LYS A 235 -5.07 -8.69 0.33
N LYS A 236 -5.16 -7.83 1.35
CA LYS A 236 -4.48 -6.53 1.38
C LYS A 236 -2.96 -6.67 1.41
N THR A 237 -2.43 -7.52 2.30
CA THR A 237 -0.98 -7.75 2.40
C THR A 237 -0.43 -8.29 1.08
N ASN A 238 -1.12 -9.22 0.43
CA ASN A 238 -0.76 -9.72 -0.90
C ASN A 238 -0.77 -8.62 -1.97
N TYR A 239 -1.80 -7.78 -2.00
CA TYR A 239 -1.84 -6.62 -2.90
C TYR A 239 -0.66 -5.66 -2.67
N LEU A 240 -0.34 -5.35 -1.41
CA LEU A 240 0.79 -4.48 -1.09
C LEU A 240 2.14 -5.12 -1.45
N TYR A 241 2.34 -6.42 -1.23
CA TYR A 241 3.55 -7.11 -1.70
C TYR A 241 3.67 -7.00 -3.21
N ASN A 242 2.63 -7.35 -3.97
CA ASN A 242 2.64 -7.29 -5.43
C ASN A 242 2.93 -5.87 -5.94
N LEU A 243 2.33 -4.84 -5.32
CA LEU A 243 2.60 -3.44 -5.64
C LEU A 243 4.07 -3.06 -5.37
N MET A 244 4.60 -3.38 -4.19
CA MET A 244 6.00 -3.05 -3.86
C MET A 244 6.99 -3.84 -4.73
N HIS A 245 6.67 -5.08 -5.11
CA HIS A 245 7.50 -5.86 -6.05
C HIS A 245 7.50 -5.25 -7.45
N ALA A 246 6.35 -4.75 -7.93
CA ALA A 246 6.27 -4.06 -9.22
C ALA A 246 7.07 -2.75 -9.22
N LEU A 247 7.01 -1.96 -8.14
CA LEU A 247 7.78 -0.71 -8.00
C LEU A 247 9.28 -0.98 -7.84
N ALA A 248 9.68 -1.96 -7.01
CA ALA A 248 11.09 -2.33 -6.83
C ALA A 248 11.72 -2.92 -8.11
N ALA A 249 10.92 -3.60 -8.95
CA ALA A 249 11.37 -4.10 -10.25
C ALA A 249 11.76 -3.00 -11.25
N CYS A 250 11.36 -1.74 -11.02
CA CYS A 250 11.85 -0.60 -11.81
C CYS A 250 13.32 -0.25 -11.53
N GLY A 251 13.92 -0.79 -10.46
CA GLY A 251 15.33 -0.52 -10.10
C GLY A 251 15.55 0.88 -9.51
N MET A 252 14.49 1.56 -9.10
CA MET A 252 14.50 2.89 -8.48
C MET A 252 14.31 2.77 -6.96
N MET A 253 14.86 3.69 -6.19
CA MET A 253 14.57 3.78 -4.75
C MET A 253 13.20 4.41 -4.50
N LEU A 254 12.58 4.13 -3.34
CA LEU A 254 11.23 4.60 -3.02
C LEU A 254 11.25 5.64 -1.91
N ALA A 255 10.69 6.82 -2.18
CA ALA A 255 10.41 7.85 -1.19
C ALA A 255 8.95 7.75 -0.73
N LEU A 256 8.75 7.66 0.58
CA LEU A 256 7.45 7.58 1.24
C LEU A 256 7.29 8.72 2.22
N GLU A 257 6.14 9.40 2.18
CA GLU A 257 5.75 10.21 3.33
C GLU A 257 5.60 9.35 4.59
N GLN A 258 5.92 9.92 5.76
CA GLN A 258 5.54 9.38 7.07
C GLN A 258 4.35 10.14 7.70
N PRO A 259 3.09 10.01 7.23
CA PRO A 259 2.00 10.62 7.95
C PRO A 259 1.78 9.95 9.29
N THR A 260 1.67 10.83 10.26
CA THR A 260 1.08 10.55 11.55
C THR A 260 -0.43 10.38 11.39
N ILE A 261 -0.84 9.27 10.73
CA ILE A 261 -2.24 8.81 10.69
C ILE A 261 -2.83 8.78 12.11
N ASP A 262 -2.04 8.45 13.12
CA ASP A 262 -2.51 8.49 14.50
C ASP A 262 -2.81 9.92 14.99
N ARG A 263 -2.07 10.96 14.58
CA ARG A 263 -2.45 12.37 14.82
C ARG A 263 -3.75 12.74 14.07
N LEU A 264 -3.90 12.31 12.81
CA LEU A 264 -5.12 12.51 12.02
C LEU A 264 -6.34 11.83 12.67
N LEU A 265 -6.17 10.59 13.12
CA LEU A 265 -7.18 9.83 13.83
C LEU A 265 -7.51 10.52 15.16
N VAL A 266 -6.55 10.83 16.02
CA VAL A 266 -6.78 11.50 17.32
C VAL A 266 -7.58 12.80 17.15
N ARG A 267 -7.16 13.70 16.25
CA ARG A 267 -7.86 14.98 16.03
C ARG A 267 -9.26 14.82 15.43
N ARG A 268 -9.47 13.96 14.42
CA ARG A 268 -10.81 13.76 13.80
C ARG A 268 -11.71 12.73 14.53
N ASN A 269 -11.19 11.97 15.50
CA ASN A 269 -11.90 10.85 16.12
C ASN A 269 -13.22 11.20 16.82
N ARG A 270 -13.42 12.46 17.23
CA ARG A 270 -14.67 12.94 17.83
C ARG A 270 -15.82 13.11 16.81
N LYS A 271 -15.51 13.46 15.55
CA LYS A 271 -16.52 13.74 14.50
C LYS A 271 -16.67 12.61 13.48
N MET A 272 -15.65 11.77 13.31
CA MET A 272 -15.64 10.69 12.32
C MET A 272 -16.44 9.47 12.77
N SER A 273 -17.27 8.90 11.88
CA SER A 273 -17.98 7.67 12.18
C SER A 273 -17.00 6.50 12.39
N GLY A 274 -17.36 5.55 13.26
CA GLY A 274 -16.60 4.29 13.38
C GLY A 274 -16.49 3.55 12.05
N ALA A 275 -17.46 3.77 11.16
CA ALA A 275 -17.43 3.33 9.78
C ALA A 275 -16.25 3.95 9.00
N GLU A 276 -16.10 5.27 8.94
CA GLU A 276 -15.00 5.89 8.19
C GLU A 276 -13.63 5.56 8.79
N ARG A 277 -13.53 5.53 10.12
CA ARG A 277 -12.32 5.13 10.86
C ARG A 277 -11.81 3.76 10.40
N ASP A 278 -12.70 2.77 10.31
CA ASP A 278 -12.38 1.42 9.84
C ASP A 278 -11.92 1.39 8.37
N LEU A 279 -12.46 2.26 7.51
CA LEU A 279 -12.01 2.37 6.11
C LEU A 279 -10.62 3.01 6.02
N LEU A 280 -10.34 4.06 6.80
CA LEU A 280 -9.01 4.69 6.82
C LEU A 280 -7.95 3.75 7.40
N LYS A 281 -8.23 3.09 8.53
CA LYS A 281 -7.31 2.11 9.12
C LYS A 281 -7.03 0.92 8.20
N MET A 282 -8.00 0.50 7.38
CA MET A 282 -7.80 -0.60 6.43
C MET A 282 -7.14 -0.14 5.13
N GLY A 283 -7.55 1.00 4.56
CA GLY A 283 -7.12 1.46 3.23
C GLY A 283 -5.82 2.27 3.21
N LEU A 284 -5.56 3.11 4.21
CA LEU A 284 -4.33 3.93 4.27
C LEU A 284 -3.20 3.18 4.97
N SER A 285 -3.36 2.85 6.26
CA SER A 285 -2.54 1.86 6.97
C SER A 285 -1.02 1.97 6.76
N GLN A 286 -0.47 3.19 6.72
CA GLN A 286 0.86 3.45 6.18
C GLN A 286 1.98 2.64 6.87
N GLY A 287 1.96 2.43 8.19
CA GLY A 287 2.93 1.54 8.84
C GLY A 287 2.95 0.08 8.35
N THR A 288 1.91 -0.40 7.67
CA THR A 288 1.95 -1.68 6.92
C THR A 288 2.58 -1.51 5.54
N ILE A 289 2.32 -0.39 4.87
CA ILE A 289 2.89 -0.06 3.55
C ILE A 289 4.39 0.17 3.70
N THR A 290 4.84 1.08 4.57
CA THR A 290 6.26 1.35 4.85
C THR A 290 7.02 0.07 5.25
N ARG A 291 6.42 -0.80 6.09
CA ARG A 291 7.06 -2.07 6.46
C ARG A 291 7.17 -3.04 5.27
N THR A 292 6.11 -3.20 4.49
CA THR A 292 6.13 -4.07 3.29
C THR A 292 7.05 -3.50 2.21
N ALA A 293 7.12 -2.17 2.07
CA ALA A 293 8.05 -1.49 1.19
C ALA A 293 9.49 -1.80 1.58
N ARG A 294 9.90 -1.50 2.83
CA ARG A 294 11.26 -1.80 3.32
C ARG A 294 11.62 -3.28 3.18
N GLU A 295 10.72 -4.20 3.52
CA GLU A 295 10.96 -5.65 3.37
C GLU A 295 11.12 -6.09 1.91
N VAL A 296 10.37 -5.50 0.98
CA VAL A 296 10.48 -5.83 -0.44
C VAL A 296 11.71 -5.17 -1.06
N PHE A 297 11.88 -3.86 -0.92
CA PHE A 297 12.98 -3.11 -1.52
C PHE A 297 14.36 -3.59 -1.03
N ALA A 298 14.49 -3.99 0.24
CA ALA A 298 15.72 -4.62 0.73
C ALA A 298 16.07 -5.93 0.01
N LYS A 299 15.08 -6.70 -0.49
CA LYS A 299 15.34 -7.92 -1.31
C LYS A 299 15.82 -7.59 -2.73
N TYR A 300 15.64 -6.36 -3.19
CA TYR A 300 16.19 -5.84 -4.45
C TYR A 300 17.47 -5.02 -4.23
N GLY A 301 18.00 -4.94 -2.99
CA GLY A 301 19.15 -4.10 -2.68
C GLY A 301 18.88 -2.59 -2.80
N LEU A 302 17.61 -2.16 -2.76
CA LEU A 302 17.17 -0.77 -2.95
C LEU A 302 16.77 -0.12 -1.61
N PRO A 303 17.09 1.17 -1.39
CA PRO A 303 16.66 1.88 -0.19
C PRO A 303 15.20 2.34 -0.26
N VAL A 304 14.62 2.58 0.92
CA VAL A 304 13.33 3.28 1.08
C VAL A 304 13.56 4.46 2.00
N CYS A 305 13.34 5.67 1.49
CA CYS A 305 13.51 6.91 2.21
C CYS A 305 12.19 7.40 2.79
N ASP A 306 12.27 7.98 3.97
CA ASP A 306 11.15 8.54 4.70
C ASP A 306 11.16 10.07 4.58
N VAL A 307 10.04 10.66 4.19
CA VAL A 307 9.89 12.09 3.91
C VAL A 307 8.86 12.70 4.87
N ASP A 308 9.11 13.94 5.34
CA ASP A 308 8.13 14.68 6.12
C ASP A 308 6.88 14.97 5.26
N PRO A 309 5.67 14.53 5.68
CA PRO A 309 4.41 14.88 5.00
C PRO A 309 4.04 16.36 5.06
N PHE A 310 4.68 17.21 5.87
CA PHE A 310 4.23 18.59 6.08
C PHE A 310 4.36 19.44 4.80
N GLY A 311 3.22 19.79 4.21
CA GLY A 311 3.15 20.69 3.07
C GLY A 311 3.20 20.04 1.68
N THR A 312 3.47 18.73 1.58
CA THR A 312 3.60 17.99 0.31
C THR A 312 2.41 18.21 -0.64
N SER A 313 1.18 18.25 -0.10
CA SER A 313 -0.05 18.46 -0.88
C SER A 313 -0.55 19.91 -0.94
N SER A 314 0.23 20.88 -0.44
CA SER A 314 -0.17 22.29 -0.31
C SER A 314 0.88 23.33 -0.70
N ARG A 315 2.07 22.91 -1.15
CA ARG A 315 3.12 23.77 -1.70
C ARG A 315 3.40 23.41 -3.15
N CYS A 316 3.70 24.41 -3.96
CA CYS A 316 3.99 24.21 -5.38
C CYS A 316 5.38 23.57 -5.56
N PRO A 317 5.53 22.49 -6.35
CA PRO A 317 6.83 21.90 -6.60
C PRO A 317 7.77 22.85 -7.36
N ALA A 318 7.23 23.79 -8.16
CA ALA A 318 8.00 24.76 -8.94
C ALA A 318 8.59 25.91 -8.12
N CYS A 319 7.79 26.55 -7.26
CA CYS A 319 8.19 27.79 -6.58
C CYS A 319 7.91 27.80 -5.07
N ASP A 320 7.67 26.61 -4.47
CA ASP A 320 7.32 26.34 -3.06
C ASP A 320 6.11 27.11 -2.48
N SER A 321 5.53 28.01 -3.27
CA SER A 321 4.43 28.89 -2.88
C SER A 321 3.17 28.10 -2.56
N ARG A 322 2.40 28.60 -1.59
CA ARG A 322 1.19 27.93 -1.11
C ARG A 322 0.18 27.74 -2.24
N LEU A 323 -0.24 26.49 -2.45
CA LEU A 323 -1.25 26.15 -3.44
C LEU A 323 -2.62 26.62 -2.99
N TRP A 324 -3.28 27.35 -3.88
CA TRP A 324 -4.68 27.70 -3.76
C TRP A 324 -5.56 26.50 -4.18
N ALA A 325 -6.75 26.44 -3.61
CA ALA A 325 -7.78 25.46 -3.95
C ALA A 325 -9.02 26.25 -4.37
N PRO A 326 -9.52 26.09 -5.59
CA PRO A 326 -10.70 26.84 -6.00
C PRO A 326 -11.93 26.43 -5.18
N GLU A 327 -12.60 27.42 -4.62
CA GLU A 327 -13.90 27.29 -3.97
C GLU A 327 -14.99 27.62 -4.99
N TYR A 328 -15.63 26.58 -5.53
CA TYR A 328 -16.78 26.71 -6.44
C TYR A 328 -18.04 26.17 -5.75
N ASN A 329 -19.15 26.89 -5.82
CA ASN A 329 -20.42 26.46 -5.21
C ASN A 329 -21.22 25.45 -6.09
N THR A 330 -20.62 24.91 -7.15
CA THR A 330 -21.31 24.05 -8.13
C THR A 330 -21.06 22.55 -7.89
N GLY A 331 -21.92 21.68 -8.44
CA GLY A 331 -21.75 20.22 -8.35
C GLY A 331 -20.40 19.72 -8.88
N ALA A 332 -19.86 20.39 -9.91
CA ALA A 332 -18.55 20.14 -10.50
C ALA A 332 -17.38 20.29 -9.50
N TRP A 333 -17.55 21.07 -8.43
CA TRP A 333 -16.56 21.27 -7.36
C TRP A 333 -16.11 19.97 -6.66
N LYS A 334 -16.84 18.85 -6.82
CA LYS A 334 -16.36 17.53 -6.35
C LYS A 334 -15.15 17.00 -7.13
N LEU A 335 -14.99 17.37 -8.40
CA LEU A 335 -13.77 17.07 -9.17
C LEU A 335 -12.71 18.14 -8.88
N TRP A 336 -13.04 19.42 -9.06
CA TRP A 336 -12.10 20.54 -8.91
C TRP A 336 -11.46 20.68 -7.51
N ARG A 337 -12.08 20.12 -6.45
CA ARG A 337 -11.47 20.04 -5.11
C ARG A 337 -10.14 19.29 -5.05
N ARG A 338 -9.88 18.41 -6.01
CA ARG A 338 -8.59 17.72 -6.14
C ARG A 338 -7.56 18.56 -6.88
N THR A 339 -7.97 19.40 -7.83
CA THR A 339 -7.05 20.30 -8.53
C THR A 339 -6.49 21.35 -7.58
N LYS A 340 -5.20 21.63 -7.71
CA LYS A 340 -4.49 22.72 -7.06
C LYS A 340 -3.96 23.67 -8.11
N ALA A 341 -3.93 24.96 -7.78
CA ALA A 341 -3.31 25.99 -8.61
C ALA A 341 -2.32 26.80 -7.77
N CYS A 342 -1.20 27.17 -8.37
CA CYS A 342 -0.22 28.08 -7.81
C CYS A 342 -0.42 29.45 -8.46
N ILE A 343 -0.59 30.51 -7.66
CA ILE A 343 -0.80 31.86 -8.20
C ILE A 343 0.48 32.41 -8.86
N PRO A 344 1.68 32.36 -8.23
CA PRO A 344 2.88 32.98 -8.80
C PRO A 344 3.39 32.37 -10.13
N CYS A 345 3.38 31.04 -10.27
CA CYS A 345 3.91 30.35 -11.46
C CYS A 345 2.83 29.72 -12.35
N LEU A 346 1.55 29.98 -12.07
CA LEU A 346 0.38 29.42 -12.76
C LEU A 346 0.31 27.88 -12.82
N TYR A 347 1.19 27.15 -12.14
CA TYR A 347 1.19 25.68 -12.12
C TYR A 347 -0.13 25.11 -11.59
N TYR A 348 -0.70 24.15 -12.30
CA TYR A 348 -1.92 23.46 -11.91
C TYR A 348 -1.79 21.94 -12.10
N ALA A 349 -2.28 21.16 -11.13
CA ALA A 349 -2.25 19.71 -11.16
C ALA A 349 -3.22 19.08 -10.16
N ASP A 350 -3.44 17.77 -10.25
CA ASP A 350 -4.11 17.01 -9.18
C ASP A 350 -3.25 17.01 -7.91
N ARG A 351 -3.85 17.33 -6.77
CA ARG A 351 -3.21 17.41 -5.45
C ARG A 351 -2.38 16.19 -5.10
N ASP A 352 -2.85 14.98 -5.44
CA ASP A 352 -2.18 13.74 -5.06
C ASP A 352 -0.96 13.51 -5.99
N GLY A 353 -1.01 14.02 -7.23
CA GLY A 353 0.15 14.15 -8.12
C GLY A 353 1.17 15.16 -7.58
N VAL A 354 0.72 16.34 -7.14
CA VAL A 354 1.61 17.34 -6.51
C VAL A 354 2.27 16.80 -5.25
N ALA A 355 1.55 16.03 -4.43
CA ALA A 355 2.10 15.38 -3.25
C ALA A 355 3.19 14.36 -3.60
N ALA A 356 2.95 13.50 -4.60
CA ALA A 356 3.95 12.54 -5.08
C ALA A 356 5.22 13.25 -5.60
N ILE A 357 5.07 14.33 -6.37
CA ILE A 357 6.19 15.15 -6.86
C ILE A 357 6.96 15.79 -5.69
N ASN A 358 6.27 16.40 -4.72
CA ASN A 358 6.95 17.00 -3.56
C ASN A 358 7.64 15.97 -2.66
N ILE A 359 7.12 14.74 -2.56
CA ILE A 359 7.79 13.62 -1.88
C ILE A 359 9.06 13.23 -2.63
N LEU A 360 9.00 13.15 -3.96
CA LEU A 360 10.16 12.92 -4.82
C LEU A 360 11.23 14.01 -4.62
N CYS A 361 10.87 15.29 -4.81
CA CYS A 361 11.81 16.42 -4.68
C CYS A 361 12.51 16.47 -3.32
N ARG A 362 11.77 16.26 -2.22
CA ARG A 362 12.35 16.21 -0.86
C ARG A 362 13.29 15.04 -0.66
N CYS A 363 13.00 13.89 -1.26
CA CYS A 363 13.91 12.76 -1.20
C CYS A 363 15.19 13.02 -2.00
N CYS A 364 15.12 13.73 -3.12
CA CYS A 364 16.31 14.23 -3.82
C CYS A 364 17.09 15.16 -2.89
N GLU A 365 16.46 16.20 -2.33
CA GLU A 365 17.09 17.16 -1.42
C GLU A 365 17.85 16.47 -0.27
N SER A 366 17.20 15.55 0.45
CA SER A 366 17.84 14.80 1.55
C SER A 366 18.89 13.79 1.10
N ALA A 367 18.81 13.25 -0.12
CA ALA A 367 19.85 12.35 -0.65
C ALA A 367 21.15 13.06 -1.03
N TYR A 368 21.10 14.38 -1.24
CA TYR A 368 22.28 15.23 -1.47
C TYR A 368 22.80 15.90 -0.19
N GLU A 369 22.15 15.77 0.96
CA GLU A 369 22.81 16.12 2.22
C GLU A 369 24.01 15.17 2.39
N PRO A 370 25.25 15.68 2.42
CA PRO A 370 26.41 14.82 2.61
C PRO A 370 26.21 14.11 3.94
N ALA A 371 26.33 12.78 3.93
CA ALA A 371 26.14 11.99 5.14
C ALA A 371 27.15 12.47 6.19
N ALA A 372 26.67 13.27 7.14
CA ALA A 372 27.48 13.79 8.24
C ALA A 372 28.20 12.58 8.87
N GLY A 373 29.53 12.61 8.82
CA GLY A 373 30.33 11.42 9.09
C GLY A 373 29.97 10.85 10.46
N PRO A 374 29.78 9.52 10.62
CA PRO A 374 29.42 8.93 11.90
C PRO A 374 30.61 9.02 12.88
N GLY A 375 30.81 10.20 13.46
CA GLY A 375 31.96 10.55 14.28
C GLY A 375 32.36 12.02 14.26
N GLU A 376 31.91 12.85 13.31
CA GLU A 376 32.17 14.30 13.43
C GLU A 376 31.24 14.90 14.52
N PRO A 377 31.80 15.54 15.56
CA PRO A 377 30.97 16.24 16.54
C PRO A 377 30.20 17.34 15.82
N HIS A 378 28.95 17.54 16.24
CA HIS A 378 28.06 18.56 15.70
C HIS A 378 28.62 19.96 16.03
N CYS A 379 29.57 20.43 15.22
CA CYS A 379 30.06 21.79 15.31
C CYS A 379 28.94 22.70 14.80
N ASP A 380 28.33 23.44 15.72
CA ASP A 380 27.30 24.44 15.45
C ASP A 380 27.90 25.69 14.79
N ASP A 381 28.70 25.50 13.74
CA ASP A 381 29.22 26.53 12.86
C ASP A 381 28.31 26.66 11.62
N PRO A 382 27.31 27.57 11.65
CA PRO A 382 26.43 27.80 10.50
C PRO A 382 27.18 28.38 9.29
N GLY A 383 28.45 28.81 9.43
CA GLY A 383 29.26 29.39 8.37
C GLY A 383 29.80 28.38 7.36
N ARG A 384 29.94 27.09 7.73
CA ARG A 384 30.62 26.09 6.87
C ARG A 384 29.73 25.40 5.82
N ARG A 385 28.74 26.11 5.28
CA ARG A 385 28.01 25.68 4.08
C ARG A 385 28.81 26.09 2.83
N VAL A 386 29.36 25.12 2.11
CA VAL A 386 30.16 25.39 0.90
C VAL A 386 29.32 26.16 -0.13
N ALA A 387 29.71 27.40 -0.41
CA ALA A 387 28.87 28.38 -1.08
C ALA A 387 28.54 28.12 -2.57
N GLY A 388 29.15 27.10 -3.20
CA GLY A 388 28.80 26.67 -4.57
C GLY A 388 27.76 25.55 -4.63
N ASP A 389 27.58 24.79 -3.54
CA ASP A 389 26.86 23.52 -3.58
C ASP A 389 25.33 23.72 -3.62
N TRP A 390 24.83 24.81 -3.04
CA TRP A 390 23.39 25.14 -3.02
C TRP A 390 22.86 25.56 -4.39
N GLU A 391 23.68 26.23 -5.21
CA GLU A 391 23.26 26.75 -6.51
C GLU A 391 23.13 25.62 -7.53
N GLN A 392 24.08 24.68 -7.54
CA GLN A 392 23.99 23.48 -8.37
C GLN A 392 22.80 22.58 -7.96
N ARG A 393 22.50 22.46 -6.64
CA ARG A 393 21.29 21.78 -6.14
C ARG A 393 20.01 22.50 -6.57
N ALA A 394 19.99 23.83 -6.54
CA ALA A 394 18.86 24.63 -6.99
C ALA A 394 18.63 24.48 -8.51
N GLN A 395 19.69 24.48 -9.31
CA GLN A 395 19.63 24.21 -10.76
C GLN A 395 19.15 22.78 -11.06
N GLN A 396 19.66 21.75 -10.37
CA GLN A 396 19.18 20.37 -10.53
C GLN A 396 17.72 20.22 -10.11
N LYS A 397 17.28 20.87 -9.02
CA LYS A 397 15.88 20.92 -8.63
C LYS A 397 15.03 21.62 -9.68
N GLN A 398 15.48 22.74 -10.23
CA GLN A 398 14.81 23.44 -11.32
C GLN A 398 14.73 22.57 -12.58
N GLN A 399 15.80 21.88 -12.98
CA GLN A 399 15.81 20.96 -14.12
C GLN A 399 14.87 19.77 -13.90
N LEU A 400 14.92 19.11 -12.74
CA LEU A 400 14.01 18.02 -12.39
C LEU A 400 12.55 18.49 -12.46
N VAL A 401 12.25 19.63 -11.84
CA VAL A 401 10.90 20.19 -11.85
C VAL A 401 10.50 20.66 -13.25
N GLN A 402 11.40 21.23 -14.05
CA GLN A 402 11.13 21.61 -15.43
C GLN A 402 10.83 20.39 -16.30
N THR A 403 11.59 19.28 -16.17
CA THR A 403 11.29 17.99 -16.81
C THR A 403 9.92 17.47 -16.37
N LEU A 404 9.62 17.47 -15.06
CA LEU A 404 8.31 17.09 -14.52
C LEU A 404 7.17 17.97 -15.05
N LEU A 405 7.39 19.29 -15.18
CA LEU A 405 6.39 20.25 -15.66
C LEU A 405 6.15 20.18 -17.17
N LEU A 406 7.19 19.86 -17.95
CA LEU A 406 7.09 19.69 -19.40
C LEU A 406 6.51 18.31 -19.76
N GLY A 407 6.87 17.27 -19.01
CA GLY A 407 6.37 15.90 -19.20
C GLY A 407 4.96 15.66 -18.63
N ALA A 408 4.59 16.33 -17.53
CA ALA A 408 3.22 16.31 -17.03
C ALA A 408 2.31 17.13 -17.95
N ALA A 409 1.76 16.47 -18.97
CA ALA A 409 0.83 17.02 -19.96
C ALA A 409 -0.13 18.04 -19.31
N ALA A 410 0.19 19.32 -19.52
CA ALA A 410 -0.48 20.42 -18.87
C ALA A 410 -1.92 20.45 -19.38
N VAL A 411 -2.87 20.00 -18.54
CA VAL A 411 -4.32 19.96 -18.82
C VAL A 411 -4.83 21.40 -18.95
N ARG A 412 -4.54 22.03 -20.09
CA ARG A 412 -5.03 23.36 -20.43
C ARG A 412 -6.54 23.32 -20.27
N PHE A 413 -7.05 24.16 -19.37
CA PHE A 413 -8.48 24.39 -19.31
C PHE A 413 -8.93 24.84 -20.71
N PRO A 414 -10.11 24.41 -21.20
CA PRO A 414 -10.77 25.22 -22.21
C PRO A 414 -10.89 26.64 -21.65
N HIS A 415 -10.66 27.68 -22.46
CA HIS A 415 -10.96 29.05 -22.08
C HIS A 415 -12.48 29.17 -21.86
N VAL A 416 -12.94 28.86 -20.65
CA VAL A 416 -14.34 29.04 -20.27
C VAL A 416 -14.52 30.54 -20.07
N GLY A 417 -15.15 31.19 -21.05
CA GLY A 417 -15.39 32.62 -21.05
C GLY A 417 -16.01 33.09 -19.73
N GLU A 418 -15.42 34.14 -19.17
CA GLU A 418 -15.98 35.03 -18.14
C GLU A 418 -16.86 34.39 -17.06
N GLY A 419 -16.40 33.26 -16.52
CA GLY A 419 -16.93 32.73 -15.27
C GLY A 419 -16.63 33.71 -14.12
N GLN A 420 -17.57 34.63 -13.85
CA GLN A 420 -17.42 35.68 -12.84
C GLN A 420 -16.81 35.14 -11.54
N ARG A 421 -15.78 35.82 -11.04
CA ARG A 421 -15.29 35.59 -9.67
C ARG A 421 -16.48 35.64 -8.71
N PRO A 422 -16.66 34.66 -7.80
CA PRO A 422 -17.67 34.77 -6.77
C PRO A 422 -17.49 36.08 -6.00
N LYS A 423 -18.52 36.93 -5.99
CA LYS A 423 -18.58 38.12 -5.13
C LYS A 423 -18.71 37.69 -3.66
N GLY A 424 -17.60 37.22 -3.10
CA GLY A 424 -17.44 36.83 -1.71
C GLY A 424 -16.06 37.25 -1.27
N SER A 425 -15.98 38.11 -0.25
CA SER A 425 -14.75 38.75 0.18
C SER A 425 -13.70 37.74 0.67
N ALA A 426 -12.75 37.43 -0.21
CA ALA A 426 -11.44 37.00 0.25
C ALA A 426 -10.87 38.13 1.11
N LYS A 427 -10.80 37.92 2.43
CA LYS A 427 -9.99 38.78 3.30
C LYS A 427 -8.54 38.58 2.86
N ASN A 428 -8.02 39.52 2.08
CA ASN A 428 -6.59 39.57 1.76
C ASN A 428 -5.80 39.55 3.09
N PRO A 429 -4.78 38.69 3.25
CA PRO A 429 -3.75 38.96 4.23
C PRO A 429 -3.08 40.27 3.80
N SER A 430 -3.13 41.27 4.67
CA SER A 430 -2.51 42.57 4.43
C SER A 430 -1.00 42.42 4.29
N TYR A 431 -0.49 42.55 3.07
CA TYR A 431 0.90 42.85 2.84
C TYR A 431 1.12 44.32 3.17
N HIS A 432 2.00 44.60 4.14
CA HIS A 432 2.59 45.93 4.27
C HIS A 432 3.59 46.11 3.13
N THR A 433 3.22 46.89 2.12
CA THR A 433 4.16 47.43 1.13
C THR A 433 4.60 48.82 1.58
N VAL A 434 5.88 48.96 1.88
CA VAL A 434 6.57 50.24 2.02
C VAL A 434 7.11 50.63 0.63
N GLY A 435 7.09 51.92 0.30
CA GLY A 435 7.89 52.48 -0.80
C GLY A 435 7.07 53.02 -1.96
N ASP A 436 6.96 54.34 -2.03
CA ASP A 436 6.44 55.08 -3.19
C ASP A 436 7.35 54.96 -4.43
N ALA A 437 6.73 54.90 -5.60
CA ALA A 437 7.31 55.43 -6.84
C ALA A 437 6.17 55.95 -7.73
N ARG A 438 6.40 57.08 -8.40
CA ARG A 438 5.36 57.92 -9.03
C ARG A 438 5.13 57.57 -10.51
N LEU A 439 3.91 57.91 -10.95
CA LEU A 439 3.47 58.32 -12.28
C LEU A 439 4.31 57.90 -13.50
N LEU A 440 3.62 57.32 -14.48
CA LEU A 440 3.20 58.08 -15.66
C LEU A 440 1.97 57.41 -16.30
N ASP A 441 0.90 58.19 -16.47
CA ASP A 441 -0.18 57.87 -17.40
C ASP A 441 0.31 58.06 -18.83
N ASP A 442 -0.25 57.30 -19.79
CA ASP A 442 -0.80 57.88 -21.02
C ASP A 442 -1.55 56.84 -21.89
N ARG A 443 -2.82 57.18 -22.13
CA ARG A 443 -3.76 56.73 -23.18
C ARG A 443 -4.60 57.98 -23.52
N PRO A 444 -5.19 58.16 -24.72
CA PRO A 444 -5.67 57.14 -25.67
C PRO A 444 -5.27 57.48 -27.14
N ASP A 445 -5.91 57.10 -28.26
CA ASP A 445 -7.07 56.24 -28.57
C ASP A 445 -7.02 55.67 -30.02
N ALA A 446 -8.07 54.91 -30.39
CA ALA A 446 -8.76 54.85 -31.68
C ALA A 446 -7.99 55.06 -33.02
N SER A 447 -8.06 54.06 -33.92
CA SER A 447 -9.15 53.97 -34.94
C SER A 447 -8.83 53.08 -36.17
N ASN A 448 -9.86 52.35 -36.62
CA ASN A 448 -10.27 51.93 -37.98
C ASN A 448 -9.28 51.68 -39.15
N GLY A 449 -9.61 50.63 -39.93
CA GLY A 449 -9.20 50.41 -41.34
C GLY A 449 -8.56 49.03 -41.55
N SER A 450 -9.29 47.96 -41.90
CA SER A 450 -10.00 47.63 -43.15
C SER A 450 -9.19 46.70 -44.08
N ASN A 451 -9.90 45.79 -44.75
CA ASN A 451 -9.43 44.82 -45.76
C ASN A 451 -8.58 43.64 -45.23
N GLY A 452 -8.79 42.37 -45.58
CA GLY A 452 -9.83 41.79 -46.47
C GLY A 452 -9.23 40.97 -47.62
N VAL A 453 -8.66 39.79 -47.33
CA VAL A 453 -8.26 38.80 -48.36
C VAL A 453 -8.59 37.39 -47.86
N GLY A 454 -9.30 36.61 -48.70
CA GLY A 454 -9.64 35.21 -48.49
C GLY A 454 -8.57 34.22 -49.00
N PRO A 455 -8.79 32.90 -48.86
CA PRO A 455 -7.71 31.91 -48.77
C PRO A 455 -7.35 31.23 -50.10
N PRO A 456 -6.27 30.43 -50.08
CA PRO A 456 -6.43 28.98 -50.30
C PRO A 456 -5.85 28.18 -49.12
N GLY A 457 -6.22 26.93 -48.86
CA GLY A 457 -6.94 25.99 -49.74
C GLY A 457 -5.99 24.89 -50.25
N ALA A 458 -5.55 24.00 -49.35
CA ALA A 458 -4.76 22.82 -49.72
C ALA A 458 -5.06 21.64 -48.79
N CYS A 459 -5.75 20.63 -49.32
CA CYS A 459 -5.80 19.29 -48.72
C CYS A 459 -4.58 18.49 -49.17
N LEU A 460 -3.92 17.78 -48.26
CA LEU A 460 -3.08 16.64 -48.62
C LEU A 460 -3.39 15.45 -47.70
N LEU A 461 -4.12 14.49 -48.27
CA LEU A 461 -4.09 13.10 -47.82
C LEU A 461 -2.81 12.47 -48.37
N GLY A 462 -2.07 11.76 -47.53
CA GLY A 462 -0.88 11.01 -47.92
C GLY A 462 -0.57 9.97 -46.87
N GLY A 463 -0.88 8.70 -47.16
CA GLY A 463 -0.46 7.55 -46.35
C GLY A 463 0.67 6.79 -47.03
N ILE A 464 0.95 5.59 -46.50
CA ILE A 464 1.90 4.57 -46.98
C ILE A 464 3.36 4.81 -46.54
N CYS A 465 3.70 4.28 -45.37
CA CYS A 465 4.58 3.09 -45.21
C CYS A 465 4.61 2.67 -43.73
#